data_AF-A0A3S1HG12-F1
#
_entry.id   AF-A0A3S1HG12-F1
#
_cell.length_a   1.000
_cell.length_b   1.000
_cell.length_c   1.000
_cell.angle_alpha   90.00
_cell.angle_beta   90.00
_cell.angle_gamma   90.00
#
_symmetry.space_group_name_H-M   'P 1'
#
loop_
_entity.id
_entity.type
_entity.pdbx_description
1 polymer ?
#
loop_
_entity_poly.entity_id
_entity_poly.type
_entity_poly.pdbx_seq_one_letter_code
_entity_poly.pdbx_strand_id
1 'polypeptide(L)'
;KKTVRFENSNFEFFGFPLAYLPAFEIADPTVKRKSGFLIPGISYKSDLGVGVKVPYYFALSPTYDLTVTGSGYTKQGFLGEAEWRQRFNNGQYSLKIAGIRQVDPDEFIDSDGHNVDSGAAGDPNKFRGMMGTKGQFAINPRWDFGWDVLLQTDKNFSRTYAIEDFNDSVHRSSIYLTGLNGRNYFDVRAMRFEVQEETLSDDPTARAGKQP
;
A
#
# COMPACT_ATOMS: atom_id res chain seq x y z
N LYS A 1 -1.71 -6.24 -36.20
CA LYS A 1 -1.74 -7.09 -34.98
C LYS A 1 -0.62 -8.10 -35.07
N LYS A 2 0.39 -8.04 -34.20
CA LYS A 2 1.41 -9.09 -34.04
C LYS A 2 1.60 -9.33 -32.55
N THR A 3 1.22 -10.51 -32.10
CA THR A 3 1.40 -11.02 -30.74
C THR A 3 2.41 -12.16 -30.86
N VAL A 4 3.44 -12.17 -30.01
CA VAL A 4 4.30 -13.35 -29.88
C VAL A 4 3.79 -14.13 -28.68
N ARG A 5 3.24 -15.32 -28.94
CA ARG A 5 2.73 -16.26 -27.94
C ARG A 5 3.78 -17.36 -27.79
N PHE A 6 4.34 -17.52 -26.61
CA PHE A 6 5.20 -18.67 -26.28
C PHE A 6 4.36 -19.70 -25.54
N GLU A 7 4.09 -20.83 -26.18
CA GLU A 7 3.51 -22.02 -25.56
C GLU A 7 4.66 -22.96 -25.14
N ASN A 8 4.60 -23.50 -23.91
CA ASN A 8 5.59 -24.43 -23.32
C ASN A 8 7.00 -23.86 -23.05
N SER A 9 7.13 -22.78 -22.28
CA SER A 9 8.46 -22.30 -21.82
C SER A 9 8.86 -22.94 -20.49
N ASN A 10 10.04 -23.57 -20.45
CA ASN A 10 10.67 -24.08 -19.23
C ASN A 10 11.65 -23.04 -18.69
N PHE A 11 11.61 -22.76 -17.38
CA PHE A 11 12.62 -21.98 -16.69
C PHE A 11 13.73 -22.93 -16.21
N GLU A 12 14.92 -22.80 -16.78
CA GLU A 12 16.11 -23.57 -16.39
C GLU A 12 17.07 -22.68 -15.59
N PHE A 13 17.47 -23.16 -14.42
CA PHE A 13 18.60 -22.61 -13.67
C PHE A 13 19.63 -23.73 -13.50
N PHE A 14 20.83 -23.55 -14.07
CA PHE A 14 21.89 -24.57 -14.11
C PHE A 14 21.45 -25.94 -14.69
N GLY A 15 20.57 -25.95 -15.69
CA GLY A 15 20.20 -27.17 -16.42
C GLY A 15 19.18 -28.08 -15.71
N PHE A 16 18.59 -27.64 -14.59
CA PHE A 16 17.47 -28.33 -13.95
C PHE A 16 16.18 -27.48 -14.02
N PRO A 17 15.06 -28.04 -14.49
CA PRO A 17 13.78 -27.33 -14.52
C PRO A 17 13.20 -27.23 -13.09
N LEU A 18 12.96 -26.00 -12.60
CA LEU A 18 12.48 -25.75 -11.24
C LEU A 18 10.94 -25.61 -11.11
N ALA A 19 10.22 -25.22 -12.18
CA ALA A 19 8.75 -25.22 -12.21
C ALA A 19 8.19 -25.03 -13.63
N TYR A 20 7.03 -25.63 -13.90
CA TYR A 20 6.26 -25.45 -15.14
C TYR A 20 5.30 -24.26 -14.98
N LEU A 21 5.46 -23.21 -15.80
CA LEU A 21 4.56 -22.06 -15.86
C LEU A 21 3.78 -22.11 -17.18
N PRO A 22 2.44 -22.25 -17.17
CA PRO A 22 1.69 -22.57 -18.39
C PRO A 22 1.57 -21.43 -19.41
N ALA A 23 1.86 -20.17 -19.06
CA ALA A 23 1.98 -19.08 -20.04
C ALA A 23 2.67 -17.84 -19.46
N PHE A 24 3.60 -17.25 -20.22
CA PHE A 24 4.17 -15.92 -19.97
C PHE A 24 4.12 -15.12 -21.28
N GLU A 25 3.53 -13.92 -21.24
CA GLU A 25 3.51 -13.01 -22.39
C GLU A 25 4.46 -11.83 -22.11
N ILE A 26 5.55 -11.72 -22.88
CA ILE A 26 6.40 -10.53 -22.89
C ILE A 26 6.04 -9.66 -24.09
N ALA A 27 5.85 -8.37 -23.84
CA ALA A 27 5.50 -7.39 -24.84
C ALA A 27 6.68 -6.96 -25.71
N ASP A 28 6.40 -6.78 -27.00
CA ASP A 28 7.18 -5.98 -27.95
C ASP A 28 7.42 -4.55 -27.38
N PRO A 29 8.63 -3.96 -27.55
CA PRO A 29 9.01 -2.61 -27.10
C PRO A 29 8.11 -1.45 -27.54
N THR A 30 7.16 -1.67 -28.45
CA THR A 30 6.22 -0.63 -28.93
C THR A 30 4.99 -0.44 -28.06
N VAL A 31 4.72 -1.31 -27.07
CA VAL A 31 3.56 -1.15 -26.17
C VAL A 31 4.01 -0.53 -24.85
N LYS A 32 3.74 0.77 -24.68
CA LYS A 32 4.20 1.54 -23.49
C LYS A 32 3.56 1.10 -22.17
N ARG A 33 2.42 0.41 -22.18
CA ARG A 33 1.71 -0.10 -20.99
C ARG A 33 0.92 -1.37 -21.35
N LYS A 34 1.12 -2.47 -20.63
CA LYS A 34 0.34 -3.71 -20.75
C LYS A 34 -0.09 -4.21 -19.37
N SER A 35 -1.28 -4.79 -19.30
CA SER A 35 -1.74 -5.52 -18.12
C SER A 35 -0.98 -6.83 -17.97
N GLY A 36 -0.76 -7.26 -16.73
CA GLY A 36 -0.08 -8.52 -16.44
C GLY A 36 0.33 -8.66 -14.98
N PHE A 37 0.82 -9.85 -14.64
CA PHE A 37 1.42 -10.09 -13.34
C PHE A 37 2.72 -9.30 -13.21
N LEU A 38 2.87 -8.60 -12.09
CA LEU A 38 4.15 -8.07 -11.67
C LEU A 38 4.93 -9.17 -10.93
N ILE A 39 6.23 -8.93 -10.70
CA ILE A 39 7.08 -9.89 -9.99
C ILE A 39 6.49 -10.14 -8.59
N PRO A 40 6.21 -11.40 -8.23
CA PRO A 40 5.73 -11.72 -6.90
C PRO A 40 6.83 -11.50 -5.86
N GLY A 41 6.42 -11.10 -4.65
CA GLY A 41 7.31 -10.92 -3.51
C GLY A 41 7.14 -12.04 -2.49
N ILE A 42 8.22 -12.40 -1.80
CA ILE A 42 8.18 -13.26 -0.61
C ILE A 42 8.67 -12.44 0.57
N SER A 43 7.99 -12.56 1.70
CA SER A 43 8.34 -11.89 2.95
C SER A 43 8.24 -12.87 4.12
N TYR A 44 8.91 -12.55 5.21
CA TYR A 44 8.78 -13.29 6.47
C TYR A 44 8.77 -12.29 7.62
N LYS A 45 7.82 -12.46 8.53
CA LYS A 45 7.73 -11.74 9.81
C LYS A 45 7.26 -12.74 10.88
N SER A 46 7.70 -12.60 12.13
CA SER A 46 7.42 -13.59 13.18
C SER A 46 5.92 -13.77 13.47
N ASP A 47 5.18 -12.67 13.44
CA ASP A 47 3.73 -12.52 13.67
C ASP A 47 2.88 -12.83 12.42
N LEU A 48 3.39 -12.55 11.21
CA LEU A 48 2.72 -12.85 9.94
C LEU A 48 3.04 -14.25 9.39
N GLY A 49 4.18 -14.80 9.79
CA GLY A 49 4.80 -15.98 9.19
C GLY A 49 5.37 -15.71 7.80
N VAL A 50 5.34 -16.71 6.93
CA VAL A 50 5.75 -16.55 5.53
C VAL A 50 4.62 -15.88 4.74
N GLY A 51 4.95 -14.83 4.01
CA GLY A 51 4.03 -14.09 3.16
C GLY A 51 4.40 -14.19 1.68
N VAL A 52 3.42 -14.45 0.81
CA VAL A 52 3.58 -14.38 -0.66
C VAL A 52 2.66 -13.29 -1.20
N LYS A 53 3.25 -12.32 -1.90
CA LYS A 53 2.55 -11.18 -2.51
C LYS A 53 2.52 -11.35 -4.03
N VAL A 54 1.33 -11.31 -4.63
CA VAL A 54 1.12 -11.45 -6.08
C VAL A 54 0.39 -10.22 -6.61
N PRO A 55 1.11 -9.27 -7.25
CA PRO A 55 0.49 -8.09 -7.84
C PRO A 55 0.06 -8.37 -9.29
N TYR A 56 -1.11 -7.87 -9.67
CA TYR A 56 -1.59 -7.82 -11.04
C TYR A 56 -1.88 -6.38 -11.45
N TYR A 57 -1.19 -5.93 -12.48
CA TYR A 57 -1.32 -4.59 -13.03
C TYR A 57 -2.34 -4.59 -14.18
N PHE A 58 -3.29 -3.65 -14.12
CA PHE A 58 -4.27 -3.38 -15.17
C PHE A 58 -3.94 -2.06 -15.86
N ALA A 59 -3.46 -2.14 -17.10
CA ALA A 59 -3.31 -1.00 -17.98
C ALA A 59 -4.69 -0.64 -18.59
N LEU A 60 -5.48 0.15 -17.88
CA LEU A 60 -6.84 0.51 -18.30
C LEU A 60 -6.86 1.62 -19.36
N SER A 61 -5.99 2.62 -19.21
CA SER A 61 -5.89 3.78 -20.10
C SER A 61 -4.47 4.34 -20.12
N PRO A 62 -4.09 5.16 -21.12
CA PRO A 62 -2.85 5.93 -21.07
C PRO A 62 -2.73 6.85 -19.84
N THR A 63 -3.85 7.26 -19.25
CA THR A 63 -3.91 8.25 -18.14
C THR A 63 -4.23 7.65 -16.78
N TYR A 64 -4.71 6.41 -16.69
CA TYR A 64 -4.98 5.77 -15.40
C TYR A 64 -4.75 4.27 -15.45
N ASP A 65 -4.40 3.71 -14.30
CA ASP A 65 -4.14 2.30 -14.09
C ASP A 65 -4.63 1.83 -12.72
N LEU A 66 -4.85 0.52 -12.61
CA LEU A 66 -5.24 -0.15 -11.38
C LEU A 66 -4.26 -1.29 -11.11
N THR A 67 -3.73 -1.39 -9.90
CA THR A 67 -2.94 -2.54 -9.46
C THR A 67 -3.71 -3.24 -8.35
N VAL A 68 -4.01 -4.52 -8.51
CA VAL A 68 -4.62 -5.34 -7.46
C VAL A 68 -3.56 -6.31 -6.97
N THR A 69 -3.37 -6.38 -5.66
CA THR A 69 -2.36 -7.24 -5.06
C THR A 69 -3.02 -8.15 -4.04
N GLY A 70 -2.81 -9.45 -4.21
CA GLY A 70 -3.20 -10.45 -3.22
C GLY A 70 -1.98 -10.90 -2.44
N SER A 71 -2.03 -10.80 -1.12
CA SER A 71 -0.96 -11.24 -0.23
C SER A 71 -1.50 -12.33 0.69
N GLY A 72 -0.87 -13.50 0.68
CA GLY A 72 -1.20 -14.62 1.57
C GLY A 72 -0.14 -14.78 2.64
N TYR A 73 -0.53 -14.71 3.92
CA TYR A 73 0.31 -14.90 5.09
C TYR A 73 -0.04 -16.21 5.78
N THR A 74 0.96 -17.00 6.16
CA THR A 74 0.73 -18.31 6.79
C THR A 74 0.02 -18.22 8.14
N LYS A 75 0.21 -17.13 8.89
CA LYS A 75 -0.43 -16.93 10.21
C LYS A 75 -1.67 -16.04 10.16
N GLN A 76 -1.69 -15.05 9.26
CA GLN A 76 -2.75 -14.03 9.25
C GLN A 76 -3.82 -14.21 8.16
N GLY A 77 -3.57 -15.06 7.15
CA GLY A 77 -4.50 -15.28 6.05
C GLY A 77 -4.32 -14.30 4.89
N PHE A 78 -5.41 -13.92 4.24
CA PHE A 78 -5.39 -13.17 2.97
C PHE A 78 -5.59 -11.67 3.17
N LEU A 79 -4.62 -10.88 2.71
CA LEU A 79 -4.68 -9.43 2.56
C LEU A 79 -4.95 -9.07 1.10
N GLY A 80 -5.97 -8.26 0.87
CA GLY A 80 -6.25 -7.67 -0.43
C GLY A 80 -5.82 -6.21 -0.45
N GLU A 81 -5.12 -5.80 -1.50
CA GLU A 81 -4.75 -4.41 -1.77
C GLU A 81 -5.23 -4.01 -3.16
N ALA A 82 -5.69 -2.77 -3.32
CA ALA A 82 -5.99 -2.18 -4.62
C ALA A 82 -5.47 -0.75 -4.67
N GLU A 83 -4.73 -0.43 -5.73
CA GLU A 83 -4.15 0.88 -5.97
C GLU A 83 -4.62 1.43 -7.32
N TRP A 84 -5.36 2.51 -7.28
CA TRP A 84 -5.72 3.31 -8.44
C TRP A 84 -4.77 4.48 -8.58
N ARG A 85 -4.23 4.70 -9.78
CA ARG A 85 -3.43 5.88 -10.11
C ARG A 85 -3.99 6.56 -11.34
N GLN A 86 -4.15 7.87 -11.27
CA GLN A 86 -4.68 8.67 -12.36
C GLN A 86 -3.91 9.96 -12.55
N ARG A 87 -3.60 10.26 -13.81
CA ARG A 87 -2.89 11.45 -14.25
C ARG A 87 -3.76 12.28 -15.18
N PHE A 88 -3.74 13.58 -14.97
CA PHE A 88 -4.36 14.61 -15.78
C PHE A 88 -3.28 15.55 -16.33
N ASN A 89 -3.66 16.48 -17.20
CA ASN A 89 -2.73 17.47 -17.74
C ASN A 89 -2.21 18.44 -16.66
N ASN A 90 -2.99 18.62 -15.59
CA ASN A 90 -2.73 19.61 -14.54
C ASN A 90 -2.50 18.96 -13.17
N GLY A 91 -2.29 17.64 -13.09
CA GLY A 91 -2.11 16.98 -11.81
C GLY A 91 -2.23 15.47 -11.87
N GLN A 92 -2.17 14.85 -10.70
CA GLN A 92 -2.36 13.42 -10.54
C GLN A 92 -2.87 13.11 -9.14
N TYR A 93 -3.52 11.95 -8.99
CA TYR A 93 -3.81 11.39 -7.68
C TYR A 93 -3.66 9.87 -7.67
N SER A 94 -3.43 9.33 -6.49
CA SER A 94 -3.50 7.92 -6.19
C SER A 94 -4.49 7.66 -5.06
N LEU A 95 -5.14 6.50 -5.11
CA LEU A 95 -5.98 5.96 -4.07
C LEU A 95 -5.54 4.51 -3.85
N LYS A 96 -5.11 4.21 -2.63
CA LYS A 96 -4.75 2.87 -2.19
C LYS A 96 -5.75 2.45 -1.12
N ILE A 97 -6.30 1.26 -1.26
CA ILE A 97 -7.10 0.61 -0.22
C ILE A 97 -6.50 -0.75 0.08
N ALA A 98 -6.51 -1.15 1.34
CA ALA A 98 -6.05 -2.45 1.76
C ALA A 98 -6.90 -2.95 2.92
N GLY A 99 -7.10 -4.27 2.98
CA GLY A 99 -7.89 -4.88 4.03
C GLY A 99 -7.63 -6.37 4.19
N ILE A 100 -7.67 -6.80 5.43
CA ILE A 100 -7.50 -8.20 5.84
C ILE A 100 -8.54 -8.56 6.87
N ARG A 101 -8.98 -9.82 6.81
CA ARG A 101 -9.63 -10.47 7.93
C ARG A 101 -8.63 -11.43 8.57
N GLN A 102 -8.08 -11.04 9.72
CA GLN A 102 -7.06 -11.83 10.42
C GLN A 102 -7.64 -13.18 10.84
N VAL A 103 -6.90 -14.24 10.53
CA VAL A 103 -7.21 -15.61 10.95
C VAL A 103 -6.85 -15.82 12.42
N ASP A 104 -5.64 -15.39 12.81
CA ASP A 104 -5.12 -15.58 14.16
C ASP A 104 -4.53 -14.27 14.73
N PRO A 105 -5.36 -13.40 15.33
CA PRO A 105 -4.89 -12.19 15.99
C PRO A 105 -3.96 -12.45 17.18
N ASP A 106 -4.01 -13.63 17.80
CA ASP A 106 -3.24 -13.95 19.00
C ASP A 106 -1.75 -14.13 18.69
N GLU A 107 -1.39 -14.40 17.42
CA GLU A 107 0.01 -14.42 16.94
C GLU A 107 0.72 -13.06 17.06
N PHE A 108 -0.01 -11.97 17.26
CA PHE A 108 0.56 -10.66 17.55
C PHE A 108 0.79 -10.43 19.05
N ILE A 109 0.31 -11.29 19.94
CA ILE A 109 0.54 -11.15 21.39
C ILE A 109 2.03 -11.39 21.67
N ASP A 110 2.66 -10.44 22.33
CA ASP A 110 4.09 -10.49 22.69
C ASP A 110 4.25 -10.56 24.22
N SER A 111 5.49 -10.35 24.71
CA SER A 111 5.78 -10.37 26.15
C SER A 111 5.07 -9.27 26.94
N ASP A 112 4.67 -8.17 26.28
CA ASP A 112 3.95 -7.05 26.86
C ASP A 112 2.42 -7.26 26.79
N GLY A 113 1.98 -8.29 26.08
CA GLY A 113 0.62 -8.80 26.07
C GLY A 113 -0.15 -8.43 24.80
N HIS A 114 -1.42 -8.08 24.97
CA HIS A 114 -2.28 -7.62 23.88
C HIS A 114 -1.81 -6.26 23.36
N ASN A 115 -1.84 -6.09 22.04
CA ASN A 115 -1.35 -4.91 21.34
C ASN A 115 -2.36 -4.48 20.27
N VAL A 116 -2.07 -3.40 19.53
CA VAL A 116 -2.98 -2.84 18.51
C VAL A 116 -3.33 -3.86 17.42
N ASP A 117 -2.39 -4.76 17.12
CA ASP A 117 -2.51 -5.70 16.04
C ASP A 117 -3.34 -6.94 16.44
N SER A 118 -3.26 -7.38 17.70
CA SER A 118 -4.11 -8.44 18.27
C SER A 118 -5.48 -7.95 18.71
N GLY A 119 -5.59 -6.68 19.12
CA GLY A 119 -6.77 -6.13 19.79
C GLY A 119 -6.72 -6.32 21.31
N ALA A 120 -7.61 -5.64 22.03
CA ALA A 120 -7.66 -5.73 23.49
C ALA A 120 -8.09 -7.13 23.96
N ALA A 121 -7.75 -7.48 25.20
CA ALA A 121 -8.14 -8.77 25.78
C ALA A 121 -9.67 -8.96 25.72
N GLY A 122 -10.12 -10.02 25.04
CA GLY A 122 -11.54 -10.32 24.83
C GLY A 122 -12.21 -9.63 23.64
N ASP A 123 -11.51 -8.72 22.95
CA ASP A 123 -11.96 -8.07 21.71
C ASP A 123 -10.89 -8.17 20.61
N PRO A 124 -10.75 -9.34 19.97
CA PRO A 124 -9.72 -9.58 18.97
C PRO A 124 -9.94 -8.74 17.72
N ASN A 125 -8.87 -8.10 17.24
CA ASN A 125 -8.90 -7.24 16.06
C ASN A 125 -8.92 -8.08 14.77
N LYS A 126 -10.11 -8.57 14.41
CA LYS A 126 -10.27 -9.50 13.28
C LYS A 126 -10.37 -8.83 11.92
N PHE A 127 -10.77 -7.57 11.84
CA PHE A 127 -10.89 -6.85 10.57
C PHE A 127 -10.10 -5.57 10.64
N ARG A 128 -9.12 -5.47 9.74
CA ARG A 128 -8.26 -4.29 9.67
C ARG A 128 -8.13 -3.84 8.24
N GLY A 129 -8.00 -2.53 8.07
CA GLY A 129 -7.86 -1.94 6.76
C GLY A 129 -7.40 -0.50 6.79
N MET A 130 -7.02 -0.03 5.61
CA MET A 130 -6.69 1.38 5.38
C MET A 130 -7.21 1.87 4.05
N MET A 131 -7.35 3.19 3.97
CA MET A 131 -7.50 3.97 2.76
C MET A 131 -6.48 5.11 2.79
N GLY A 132 -5.58 5.11 1.82
CA GLY A 132 -4.57 6.14 1.63
C GLY A 132 -4.81 6.86 0.31
N THR A 133 -4.74 8.19 0.28
CA THR A 133 -4.84 8.96 -0.95
C THR A 133 -3.85 10.10 -0.98
N LYS A 134 -3.18 10.26 -2.13
CA LYS A 134 -2.25 11.35 -2.40
C LYS A 134 -2.68 12.04 -3.67
N GLY A 135 -2.65 13.37 -3.68
CA GLY A 135 -3.02 14.15 -4.84
C GLY A 135 -2.24 15.44 -4.93
N GLN A 136 -1.92 15.85 -6.16
CA GLN A 136 -1.27 17.12 -6.44
C GLN A 136 -1.77 17.67 -7.76
N PHE A 137 -2.24 18.91 -7.73
CA PHE A 137 -2.86 19.59 -8.85
C PHE A 137 -2.38 21.04 -8.94
N ALA A 138 -1.86 21.41 -10.10
CA ALA A 138 -1.70 22.80 -10.49
C ALA A 138 -3.07 23.31 -10.96
N ILE A 139 -3.77 24.07 -10.11
CA ILE A 139 -5.06 24.69 -10.44
C ILE A 139 -4.86 25.67 -11.61
N ASN A 140 -3.79 26.43 -11.57
CA ASN A 140 -3.32 27.33 -12.63
C ASN A 140 -1.79 27.56 -12.46
N PRO A 141 -1.11 28.30 -13.35
CA PRO A 141 0.35 28.51 -13.25
C PRO A 141 0.86 29.19 -11.96
N ARG A 142 -0.04 29.64 -11.08
CA ARG A 142 0.26 30.34 -9.84
C ARG A 142 -0.19 29.58 -8.59
N TRP A 143 -1.03 28.54 -8.72
CA TRP A 143 -1.70 27.93 -7.57
C TRP A 143 -1.62 26.41 -7.67
N ASP A 144 -1.04 25.80 -6.63
CA ASP A 144 -0.91 24.37 -6.45
C ASP A 144 -1.73 23.93 -5.23
N PHE A 145 -2.54 22.91 -5.41
CA PHE A 145 -3.32 22.25 -4.37
C PHE A 145 -2.88 20.79 -4.25
N GLY A 146 -2.74 20.30 -3.03
CA GLY A 146 -2.42 18.90 -2.83
C GLY A 146 -2.85 18.37 -1.48
N TRP A 147 -2.85 17.05 -1.39
CA TRP A 147 -3.18 16.32 -0.19
C TRP A 147 -2.38 15.01 -0.09
N ASP A 148 -2.19 14.56 1.13
CA ASP A 148 -1.73 13.24 1.52
C ASP A 148 -2.55 12.86 2.74
N VAL A 149 -3.40 11.84 2.64
CA VAL A 149 -4.32 11.47 3.71
C VAL A 149 -4.27 9.96 3.88
N LEU A 150 -4.08 9.52 5.12
CA LEU A 150 -4.20 8.13 5.54
C LEU A 150 -5.36 8.02 6.51
N LEU A 151 -6.23 7.05 6.27
CA LEU A 151 -7.27 6.61 7.19
C LEU A 151 -7.07 5.12 7.41
N GLN A 152 -7.05 4.68 8.66
CA GLN A 152 -6.89 3.28 9.01
C GLN A 152 -7.79 2.91 10.18
N THR A 153 -8.20 1.65 10.23
CA THR A 153 -9.09 1.11 11.28
C THR A 153 -8.42 1.13 12.65
N ASP A 154 -7.11 0.92 12.68
CA ASP A 154 -6.25 0.97 13.84
C ASP A 154 -4.98 1.74 13.50
N LYS A 155 -4.21 2.15 14.51
CA LYS A 155 -3.08 3.07 14.29
C LYS A 155 -1.86 2.46 13.59
N ASN A 156 -1.78 1.13 13.41
CA ASN A 156 -0.54 0.47 12.99
C ASN A 156 -0.67 -0.38 11.72
N PHE A 157 -1.88 -0.56 11.19
CA PHE A 157 -2.18 -1.45 10.08
C PHE A 157 -1.23 -1.32 8.89
N SER A 158 -1.02 -0.09 8.40
CA SER A 158 -0.23 0.13 7.18
C SER A 158 1.24 -0.23 7.38
N ARG A 159 1.76 -0.03 8.59
CA ARG A 159 3.10 -0.43 9.00
C ARG A 159 3.23 -1.93 9.21
N THR A 160 2.27 -2.58 9.87
CA THR A 160 2.25 -4.03 10.12
C THR A 160 2.38 -4.84 8.84
N TYR A 161 1.63 -4.46 7.80
CA TYR A 161 1.60 -5.16 6.51
C TYR A 161 2.54 -4.57 5.46
N ALA A 162 3.41 -3.62 5.85
CA ALA A 162 4.36 -2.94 4.96
C ALA A 162 3.70 -2.40 3.68
N ILE A 163 2.55 -1.72 3.83
CA ILE A 163 1.83 -1.11 2.71
C ILE A 163 2.70 0.02 2.12
N GLU A 164 3.08 -0.13 0.85
CA GLU A 164 3.93 0.82 0.14
C GLU A 164 3.33 2.24 0.18
N ASP A 165 4.20 3.24 0.40
CA ASP A 165 3.89 4.67 0.59
C ASP A 165 3.22 5.07 1.92
N PHE A 166 2.85 4.10 2.76
CA PHE A 166 2.11 4.33 4.01
C PHE A 166 2.68 3.55 5.21
N ASN A 167 3.85 2.94 5.11
CA ASN A 167 4.46 2.13 6.18
C ASN A 167 5.43 2.89 7.11
N ASP A 168 5.46 4.22 7.02
CA ASP A 168 6.31 5.07 7.87
C ASP A 168 5.88 5.04 9.34
N SER A 169 6.85 5.10 10.26
CA SER A 169 6.56 5.15 11.71
C SER A 169 5.72 6.36 12.14
N VAL A 170 5.85 7.49 11.43
CA VAL A 170 5.03 8.68 11.63
C VAL A 170 4.52 9.11 10.26
N HIS A 171 3.22 8.97 10.06
CA HIS A 171 2.58 9.44 8.84
C HIS A 171 2.02 10.85 9.07
N ARG A 172 2.37 11.78 8.17
CA ARG A 172 1.86 13.16 8.21
C ARG A 172 0.80 13.34 7.14
N SER A 173 -0.45 13.22 7.53
CA SER A 173 -1.54 13.62 6.66
C SER A 173 -1.58 15.14 6.54
N SER A 174 -1.68 15.66 5.32
CA SER A 174 -1.73 17.09 5.08
C SER A 174 -2.63 17.43 3.90
N ILE A 175 -3.24 18.61 3.97
CA ILE A 175 -3.96 19.24 2.86
C ILE A 175 -3.39 20.65 2.74
N TYR A 176 -3.01 21.07 1.55
CA TYR A 176 -2.35 22.35 1.34
C TYR A 176 -2.80 23.06 0.06
N LEU A 177 -2.68 24.38 0.11
CA LEU A 177 -2.82 25.27 -1.02
C LEU A 177 -1.65 26.27 -0.99
N THR A 178 -0.86 26.25 -2.05
CA THR A 178 0.31 27.11 -2.21
C THR A 178 0.12 28.00 -3.44
N GLY A 179 0.45 29.28 -3.30
CA GLY A 179 0.30 30.31 -4.32
C GLY A 179 1.61 31.05 -4.56
N LEU A 180 2.06 31.14 -5.81
CA LEU A 180 3.25 31.85 -6.24
C LEU A 180 2.90 32.85 -7.35
N ASN A 181 3.18 34.14 -7.12
CA ASN A 181 3.00 35.17 -8.15
C ASN A 181 4.09 36.24 -8.07
N GLY A 182 5.11 36.11 -8.92
CA GLY A 182 6.27 37.01 -8.95
C GLY A 182 7.07 36.91 -7.65
N ARG A 183 6.99 37.95 -6.82
CA ARG A 183 7.67 38.01 -5.50
C ARG A 183 6.76 37.67 -4.32
N ASN A 184 5.47 37.40 -4.56
CA ASN A 184 4.51 37.07 -3.53
C ASN A 184 4.37 35.54 -3.39
N TYR A 185 4.45 35.06 -2.15
CA TYR A 185 4.26 33.67 -1.77
C TYR A 185 3.11 33.57 -0.75
N PHE A 186 2.21 32.63 -0.97
CA PHE A 186 1.14 32.27 -0.06
C PHE A 186 1.18 30.77 0.18
N ASP A 187 1.04 30.34 1.43
CA ASP A 187 0.98 28.93 1.79
C ASP A 187 0.02 28.75 2.96
N VAL A 188 -0.94 27.85 2.79
CA VAL A 188 -1.84 27.41 3.86
C VAL A 188 -1.90 25.90 3.86
N ARG A 189 -1.71 25.30 5.04
CA ARG A 189 -1.64 23.85 5.21
C ARG A 189 -2.33 23.42 6.50
N ALA A 190 -3.20 22.42 6.40
CA ALA A 190 -3.68 21.66 7.54
C ALA A 190 -2.85 20.38 7.62
N MET A 191 -2.39 20.02 8.81
CA MET A 191 -1.58 18.82 9.05
C MET A 191 -2.12 18.05 10.24
N ARG A 192 -2.13 16.72 10.13
CA ARG A 192 -2.36 15.77 11.22
C ARG A 192 -1.25 14.74 11.20
N PHE A 193 -0.68 14.47 12.36
CA PHE A 193 0.36 13.47 12.53
C PHE A 193 -0.27 12.22 13.14
N GLU A 194 0.15 11.05 12.63
CA GLU A 194 -0.29 9.76 13.11
C GLU A 194 0.93 8.89 13.35
N VAL A 195 1.11 8.43 14.60
CA VAL A 195 2.21 7.56 14.98
C VAL A 195 1.75 6.12 14.84
N GLN A 196 2.39 5.38 13.93
CA GLN A 196 2.13 3.97 13.70
C GLN A 196 2.98 3.11 14.64
N GLU A 197 2.38 2.75 15.77
CA GLU A 197 3.00 1.99 16.85
C GLU A 197 2.10 0.84 17.30
N GLU A 198 2.72 -0.23 17.80
CA GLU A 198 2.05 -1.47 18.20
C GLU A 198 1.40 -1.35 19.59
N THR A 199 1.86 -0.42 20.43
CA THR A 199 1.37 -0.23 21.81
C THR A 199 -0.09 0.21 21.85
N LEU A 200 -0.90 -0.24 22.81
CA LEU A 200 -2.28 0.23 22.93
C LEU A 200 -2.37 1.71 23.35
N SER A 201 -3.48 2.39 23.09
CA SER A 201 -3.62 3.83 23.37
C SER A 201 -3.72 4.20 24.86
N ASP A 202 -4.11 3.24 25.69
CA ASP A 202 -4.18 3.30 27.15
C ASP A 202 -2.83 3.03 27.83
N ASP A 203 -1.85 2.52 27.10
CA ASP A 203 -0.51 2.27 27.62
C ASP A 203 0.24 3.59 27.89
N PRO A 204 0.89 3.77 29.07
CA PRO A 204 1.63 4.98 29.40
C PRO A 204 2.81 5.27 28.47
N THR A 205 3.31 4.30 27.73
CA THR A 205 4.38 4.42 26.73
C THR A 205 3.89 4.87 25.36
N ALA A 206 2.57 4.84 25.10
CA ALA A 206 1.96 5.28 23.85
C ALA A 206 2.30 6.74 23.53
N ARG A 207 2.68 6.98 22.28
CA ARG A 207 3.05 8.31 21.78
C ARG A 207 1.93 8.96 20.98
N ALA A 208 1.00 8.18 20.43
CA ALA A 208 -0.10 8.69 19.63
C ALA A 208 -0.96 9.73 20.39
N GLY A 209 -1.24 9.51 21.68
CA GLY A 209 -2.05 10.42 22.51
C GLY A 209 -1.31 11.62 23.10
N LYS A 210 0.01 11.73 22.90
CA LYS A 210 0.85 12.80 23.49
C LYS A 210 1.24 13.87 22.48
N GLN A 211 0.70 13.81 21.26
CA GLN A 211 0.95 14.81 20.23
C GLN A 211 0.08 16.07 20.43
N PRO A 212 0.62 17.27 20.15
CA PRO A 212 -0.12 18.53 20.23
C PRO A 212 -1.22 18.65 19.17
#